data_AF-A0A1L7WQK6-F1
#
_entry.id   AF-A0A1L7WQK6-F1
#
_cell.length_a   1.000
_cell.length_b   1.000
_cell.length_c   1.000
_cell.angle_alpha   90.00
_cell.angle_beta   90.00
_cell.angle_gamma   90.00
#
_symmetry.space_group_name_H-M   'P 1'
#
loop_
_entity.id
_entity.type
_entity.pdbx_description
1 polymer ?
#
loop_
_entity_poly.entity_id
_entity_poly.type
_entity_poly.pdbx_seq_one_letter_code
_entity_poly.pdbx_strand_id
1 'polypeptide(L)'
;MAGKAHQSLNVMKKPLGLLSKEPMTGFYHNGFCDVGPEDTGNHSVAATLTDPFLDFTASRGNNLRSIGLTAGCKWCLCAARWKEALDHASKQSDPSSESVVPKVHLHATHERALDVVGYDELKKYAAEPEVGNASNVAQSRKGGMGGAIKERTELAEKGDMTSRE
;
A
#
# COMPACT_ATOMS: atom_id res chain seq x y z
N MET A 1 -20.46 3.75 11.62
CA MET A 1 -19.67 5.00 11.67
C MET A 1 -18.65 4.98 10.54
N ALA A 2 -18.76 5.83 9.53
CA ALA A 2 -17.67 6.00 8.57
C ALA A 2 -16.56 6.82 9.26
N GLY A 3 -15.39 6.22 9.48
CA GLY A 3 -14.29 6.88 10.17
C GLY A 3 -13.86 8.15 9.44
N LYS A 4 -13.45 9.19 10.19
CA LYS A 4 -12.82 10.37 9.61
C LYS A 4 -11.68 9.91 8.69
N ALA A 5 -11.71 10.33 7.43
CA ALA A 5 -10.55 10.21 6.55
C ALA A 5 -9.42 11.04 7.20
N HIS A 6 -8.44 10.35 7.79
CA HIS A 6 -7.32 11.00 8.45
C HIS A 6 -6.50 11.71 7.37
N GLN A 7 -6.32 13.02 7.50
CA GLN A 7 -5.67 13.86 6.47
C GLN A 7 -4.14 13.77 6.50
N SER A 8 -3.61 12.61 6.86
CA SER A 8 -2.18 12.40 6.98
C SER A 8 -1.48 12.57 5.64
N LEU A 9 -0.25 13.07 5.70
CA LEU A 9 0.61 13.26 4.55
C LEU A 9 1.67 12.15 4.50
N ASN A 10 2.01 11.75 3.28
CA ASN A 10 3.18 10.94 3.03
C ASN A 10 4.47 11.78 3.02
N VAL A 11 5.61 11.12 2.94
CA VAL A 11 6.94 11.75 2.89
C VAL A 11 7.15 12.72 1.72
N MET A 12 6.29 12.71 0.70
CA MET A 12 6.27 13.68 -0.41
C MET A 12 5.29 14.85 -0.19
N LYS A 13 4.76 15.01 1.04
CA LYS A 13 3.74 15.99 1.43
C LYS A 13 2.44 15.93 0.59
N LYS A 14 2.11 14.74 0.09
CA LYS A 14 0.83 14.42 -0.57
C LYS A 14 -0.06 13.60 0.37
N PRO A 15 -1.38 13.49 0.15
CA PRO A 15 -2.24 12.62 0.95
C PRO A 15 -1.70 11.19 1.04
N LEU A 16 -1.79 10.60 2.24
CA LEU A 16 -1.31 9.24 2.52
C LEU A 16 -2.09 8.19 1.71
N GLY A 17 -1.35 7.37 0.96
CA GLY A 17 -1.91 6.27 0.18
C GLY A 17 -2.23 5.04 1.03
N LEU A 18 -3.20 4.24 0.56
CA LEU A 18 -3.48 2.91 1.10
C LEU A 18 -2.31 1.98 0.77
N LEU A 19 -1.75 1.29 1.77
CA LEU A 19 -0.70 0.29 1.55
C LEU A 19 -1.28 -1.09 1.23
N SER A 20 -2.12 -1.62 2.13
CA SER A 20 -2.64 -2.99 2.05
C SER A 20 -3.87 -3.18 2.92
N LYS A 21 -4.83 -3.98 2.46
CA LYS A 21 -5.94 -4.50 3.28
C LYS A 21 -5.83 -6.01 3.55
N GLU A 22 -5.00 -6.71 2.78
CA GLU A 22 -4.82 -8.16 2.84
C GLU A 22 -3.32 -8.46 2.62
N PRO A 23 -2.53 -8.67 3.71
CA PRO A 23 -2.94 -8.60 5.11
C PRO A 23 -3.33 -7.17 5.55
N MET A 24 -4.23 -7.07 6.52
CA MET A 24 -4.67 -5.77 7.07
C MET A 24 -3.55 -5.16 7.92
N THR A 25 -3.06 -4.01 7.51
CA THR A 25 -1.88 -3.36 8.11
C THR A 25 -2.19 -1.96 8.68
N GLY A 26 -1.15 -1.29 9.18
CA GLY A 26 -1.25 -0.03 9.93
C GLY A 26 -1.50 -0.28 11.41
N PHE A 27 -0.98 0.61 12.27
CA PHE A 27 -1.21 0.56 13.72
C PHE A 27 -2.72 0.58 14.06
N TYR A 28 -3.51 1.33 13.28
CA TYR A 28 -4.97 1.41 13.42
C TYR A 28 -5.75 0.30 12.70
N HIS A 29 -5.07 -0.69 12.12
CA HIS A 29 -5.67 -1.76 11.30
C HIS A 29 -6.64 -1.24 10.21
N ASN A 30 -6.28 -0.12 9.58
CA ASN A 30 -7.07 0.56 8.55
C ASN A 30 -6.47 0.42 7.12
N GLY A 31 -5.29 -0.19 7.01
CA GLY A 31 -4.54 -0.39 5.78
C GLY A 31 -3.61 0.75 5.35
N PHE A 32 -3.47 1.79 6.18
CA PHE A 32 -2.58 2.93 5.98
C PHE A 32 -1.48 2.92 7.04
N CYS A 33 -0.27 3.36 6.71
CA CYS A 33 0.83 3.51 7.69
C CYS A 33 0.72 4.83 8.45
N ASP A 34 -0.48 5.10 8.95
CA ASP A 34 -0.88 6.33 9.62
C ASP A 34 -0.44 6.33 11.09
N VAL A 35 0.04 7.47 11.61
CA VAL A 35 0.77 7.52 12.89
C VAL A 35 0.36 8.74 13.75
N GLY A 36 -0.60 8.52 14.65
CA GLY A 36 -1.02 9.48 15.67
C GLY A 36 -0.22 9.41 16.99
N PRO A 37 -0.69 10.09 18.05
CA PRO A 37 0.04 10.23 19.32
C PRO A 37 0.24 8.92 20.10
N GLU A 38 -0.65 7.94 19.92
CA GLU A 38 -0.60 6.65 20.63
C GLU A 38 0.38 5.65 20.02
N ASP A 39 0.75 5.82 18.74
CA ASP A 39 1.80 5.01 18.11
C ASP A 39 3.19 5.54 18.45
N THR A 40 3.67 5.13 19.62
CA THR A 40 5.04 5.38 20.08
C THR A 40 6.10 4.60 19.31
N GLY A 41 5.71 3.55 18.57
CA GLY A 41 6.60 2.77 17.71
C GLY A 41 6.88 3.43 16.36
N ASN A 42 6.05 4.41 15.96
CA ASN A 42 6.12 5.13 14.69
C ASN A 42 6.10 4.16 13.48
N HIS A 43 4.99 3.45 13.28
CA HIS A 43 4.74 2.51 12.17
C HIS A 43 4.49 3.22 10.83
N SER A 44 5.29 4.25 10.52
CA SER A 44 5.15 5.11 9.36
C SER A 44 5.73 4.54 8.06
N VAL A 45 6.63 3.56 8.12
CA VAL A 45 7.34 3.08 6.93
C VAL A 45 6.55 1.98 6.23
N ALA A 46 5.99 2.33 5.07
CA ALA A 46 5.24 1.41 4.24
C ALA A 46 6.20 0.55 3.40
N ALA A 47 6.28 -0.75 3.67
CA ALA A 47 7.28 -1.63 3.04
C ALA A 47 6.70 -2.91 2.46
N THR A 48 7.35 -3.46 1.42
CA THR A 48 7.18 -4.86 1.01
C THR A 48 8.24 -5.70 1.72
N LEU A 49 7.81 -6.69 2.52
CA LEU A 49 8.68 -7.54 3.31
C LEU A 49 9.46 -8.53 2.42
N THR A 50 10.70 -8.83 2.82
CA THR A 50 11.59 -9.83 2.18
C THR A 50 11.97 -10.89 3.22
N ASP A 51 12.32 -12.11 2.79
CA ASP A 51 12.78 -13.14 3.73
C ASP A 51 14.05 -12.73 4.49
N PRO A 52 15.10 -12.14 3.86
CA PRO A 52 16.26 -11.63 4.58
C PRO A 52 15.91 -10.57 5.63
N PHE A 53 14.94 -9.68 5.37
CA PHE A 53 14.46 -8.74 6.37
C PHE A 53 13.72 -9.45 7.52
N LEU A 54 12.82 -10.39 7.21
CA LEU A 54 12.05 -11.13 8.22
C LEU A 54 12.96 -11.89 9.18
N ASP A 55 13.99 -12.53 8.65
CA ASP A 55 14.94 -13.32 9.44
C ASP A 55 15.89 -12.40 10.23
N PHE A 56 16.34 -11.30 9.62
CA PHE A 56 17.08 -10.24 10.32
C PHE A 56 16.28 -9.64 11.48
N THR A 57 15.04 -9.18 11.24
CA THR A 57 14.25 -8.49 12.27
C THR A 57 13.82 -9.45 13.39
N ALA A 58 13.60 -10.73 13.07
CA ALA A 58 13.44 -11.78 14.08
C ALA A 58 14.70 -11.95 14.95
N SER A 59 15.90 -11.94 14.36
CA SER A 59 17.18 -11.97 15.13
C SER A 59 17.38 -10.73 16.04
N ARG A 60 16.69 -9.62 15.74
CA ARG A 60 16.65 -8.38 16.56
C ARG A 60 15.45 -8.33 17.53
N GLY A 61 14.83 -9.48 17.80
CA GLY A 61 13.72 -9.63 18.75
C GLY A 61 12.35 -9.16 18.24
N ASN A 62 12.19 -8.98 16.92
CA ASN A 62 10.94 -8.57 16.28
C ASN A 62 10.46 -9.67 15.29
N ASN A 63 9.96 -10.79 15.81
CA ASN A 63 9.57 -11.92 14.96
C ASN A 63 8.22 -11.70 14.27
N LEU A 64 8.23 -11.02 13.11
CA LEU A 64 7.04 -10.77 12.30
C LEU A 64 6.40 -12.03 11.69
N ARG A 65 7.13 -13.14 11.52
CA ARG A 65 6.55 -14.41 11.05
C ARG A 65 5.57 -15.01 12.07
N SER A 66 5.75 -14.71 13.36
CA SER A 66 4.85 -15.18 14.43
C SER A 66 3.42 -14.61 14.34
N ILE A 67 3.24 -13.47 13.65
CA ILE A 67 1.93 -12.86 13.35
C ILE A 67 1.47 -13.14 11.91
N GLY A 68 2.04 -14.16 11.25
CA GLY A 68 1.59 -14.65 9.95
C GLY A 68 2.14 -13.90 8.73
N LEU A 69 3.16 -13.05 8.89
CA LEU A 69 3.75 -12.29 7.77
C LEU A 69 4.85 -13.09 7.06
N THR A 70 4.83 -13.04 5.73
CA THR A 70 5.80 -13.68 4.83
C THR A 70 6.44 -12.66 3.88
N ALA A 71 7.44 -13.06 3.10
CA ALA A 71 7.92 -12.24 2.00
C ALA A 71 6.78 -11.89 1.03
N GLY A 72 6.87 -10.71 0.41
CA GLY A 72 5.83 -10.15 -0.45
C GLY A 72 4.68 -9.45 0.30
N CYS A 73 4.47 -9.71 1.59
CA CYS A 73 3.46 -8.97 2.36
C CYS A 73 3.81 -7.47 2.40
N LYS A 74 2.83 -6.62 2.13
CA LYS A 74 2.91 -5.17 2.31
C LYS A 74 2.55 -4.82 3.76
N TRP A 75 3.47 -4.21 4.51
CA TRP A 75 3.32 -3.96 5.95
C TRP A 75 3.87 -2.61 6.40
N CYS A 76 3.24 -2.02 7.41
CA CYS A 76 3.70 -0.82 8.08
C CYS A 76 4.70 -1.15 9.19
N LEU A 77 5.95 -0.75 8.99
CA LEU A 77 7.06 -1.00 9.91
C LEU A 77 7.33 0.23 10.79
N CYS A 78 7.73 -0.03 12.04
CA CYS A 78 8.35 0.98 12.89
C CYS A 78 9.55 1.60 12.16
N ALA A 79 9.61 2.93 12.05
CA ALA A 79 10.68 3.61 11.33
C ALA A 79 12.08 3.23 11.84
N ALA A 80 12.22 3.07 13.16
CA ALA A 80 13.46 2.60 13.79
C ALA A 80 13.87 1.18 13.37
N ARG A 81 12.91 0.26 13.13
CA ARG A 81 13.21 -1.12 12.71
C ARG A 81 13.59 -1.20 11.23
N TRP A 82 13.04 -0.34 10.39
CA TRP A 82 13.50 -0.20 9.00
C TRP A 82 14.91 0.43 8.96
N LYS A 83 15.16 1.46 9.77
CA LYS A 83 16.48 2.10 9.90
C LYS A 83 17.55 1.14 10.43
N GLU A 84 17.21 0.29 11.40
CA GLU A 84 18.09 -0.77 11.92
C GLU A 84 18.58 -1.72 10.80
N ALA A 85 17.71 -2.07 9.85
CA ALA A 85 18.08 -2.88 8.68
C ALA A 85 18.99 -2.12 7.71
N LEU A 86 18.68 -0.85 7.41
CA LEU A 86 19.52 0.00 6.56
C LEU A 86 20.93 0.20 7.15
N ASP A 87 21.02 0.48 8.45
CA ASP A 87 22.28 0.70 9.15
C ASP A 87 23.09 -0.59 9.33
N HIS A 88 22.44 -1.76 9.27
CA HIS A 88 23.11 -3.05 9.25
C HIS A 88 23.72 -3.34 7.87
N ALA A 89 22.93 -3.21 6.80
CA ALA A 89 23.40 -3.39 5.42
C ALA A 89 24.54 -2.43 5.08
N SER A 90 24.40 -1.15 5.45
CA SER A 90 25.42 -0.10 5.19
C SER A 90 26.76 -0.33 5.88
N LYS A 91 26.86 -1.29 6.81
CA LYS A 91 28.11 -1.68 7.51
C LYS A 91 28.72 -2.97 6.97
N GLN A 92 28.05 -3.69 6.06
CA GLN A 92 28.60 -4.88 5.42
C GLN A 92 29.41 -4.50 4.18
N SER A 93 30.45 -5.27 3.89
CA SER A 93 31.20 -5.20 2.63
C SER A 93 30.57 -6.00 1.50
N ASP A 94 29.66 -6.92 1.82
CA ASP A 94 28.95 -7.77 0.85
C ASP A 94 27.71 -7.04 0.29
N PRO A 95 27.63 -6.78 -1.04
CA PRO A 95 26.45 -6.21 -1.68
C PRO A 95 25.17 -7.02 -1.48
N SER A 96 25.25 -8.33 -1.21
CA SER A 96 24.08 -9.18 -0.94
C SER A 96 23.26 -8.72 0.27
N SER A 97 23.92 -8.03 1.22
CA SER A 97 23.32 -7.49 2.43
C SER A 97 22.24 -6.43 2.17
N GLU A 98 22.23 -5.76 1.01
CA GLU A 98 21.17 -4.80 0.67
C GLU A 98 19.78 -5.46 0.61
N SER A 99 19.70 -6.78 0.41
CA SER A 99 18.45 -7.57 0.42
C SER A 99 17.72 -7.57 1.78
N VAL A 100 18.44 -7.24 2.86
CA VAL A 100 17.90 -7.08 4.22
C VAL A 100 17.07 -5.80 4.35
N VAL A 101 17.22 -4.82 3.46
CA VAL A 101 16.49 -3.54 3.51
C VAL A 101 15.20 -3.65 2.67
N PRO A 102 14.00 -3.61 3.28
CA PRO A 102 12.73 -3.71 2.55
C PRO A 102 12.52 -2.55 1.58
N LYS A 103 11.94 -2.84 0.41
CA LYS A 103 11.51 -1.81 -0.55
C LYS A 103 10.34 -1.00 0.00
N VAL A 104 10.38 0.32 -0.19
CA VAL A 104 9.49 1.31 0.44
C VAL A 104 8.47 1.89 -0.54
N HIS A 105 7.21 1.94 -0.13
CA HIS A 105 6.11 2.58 -0.86
C HIS A 105 6.00 4.05 -0.44
N LEU A 106 6.76 4.94 -1.09
CA LEU A 106 6.81 6.37 -0.73
C LEU A 106 5.43 7.05 -0.69
N HIS A 107 4.48 6.60 -1.51
CA HIS A 107 3.12 7.14 -1.54
C HIS A 107 2.28 6.81 -0.29
N ALA A 108 2.61 5.71 0.39
CA ALA A 108 1.93 5.20 1.59
C ALA A 108 2.78 5.32 2.87
N THR A 109 4.03 5.78 2.77
CA THR A 109 4.92 6.04 3.91
C THR A 109 4.60 7.41 4.50
N HIS A 110 4.19 7.45 5.77
CA HIS A 110 3.77 8.66 6.48
C HIS A 110 4.92 9.63 6.76
N GLU A 111 4.65 10.93 6.80
CA GLU A 111 5.68 11.97 6.91
C GLU A 111 6.57 11.85 8.17
N ARG A 112 6.02 11.35 9.29
CA ARG A 112 6.77 11.01 10.52
C ARG A 112 7.85 9.93 10.36
N ALA A 113 7.95 9.27 9.20
CA ALA A 113 9.14 8.47 8.89
C ALA A 113 10.39 9.35 8.82
N LEU A 114 10.24 10.62 8.41
CA LEU A 114 11.32 11.60 8.29
C LEU A 114 11.89 12.05 9.65
N ASP A 115 11.21 11.74 10.76
CA ASP A 115 11.71 11.96 12.12
C ASP A 115 12.88 11.00 12.45
N VAL A 116 13.05 9.93 11.66
CA VAL A 116 14.00 8.82 11.92
C VAL A 116 14.86 8.45 10.70
N VAL A 117 14.34 8.64 9.48
CA VAL A 117 14.96 8.19 8.23
C VAL A 117 14.97 9.32 7.20
N GLY A 118 16.12 9.57 6.56
CA GLY A 118 16.24 10.60 5.53
C GLY A 118 15.38 10.31 4.29
N TYR A 119 14.83 11.35 3.66
CA TYR A 119 14.03 11.20 2.44
C TYR A 119 14.80 10.50 1.30
N ASP A 120 16.09 10.83 1.12
CA ASP A 120 16.92 10.21 0.09
C ASP A 120 17.26 8.73 0.40
N GLU A 121 17.32 8.36 1.69
CA GLU A 121 17.45 6.95 2.10
C GLU A 121 16.19 6.18 1.70
N LEU A 122 15.00 6.68 2.07
CA LEU A 122 13.72 6.08 1.68
C LEU A 122 13.58 5.99 0.15
N LYS A 123 14.04 7.02 -0.57
CA LYS A 123 13.99 7.11 -2.03
C LYS A 123 14.94 6.13 -2.71
N LYS A 124 16.14 5.88 -2.17
CA LYS A 124 17.07 4.84 -2.68
C LYS A 124 16.40 3.46 -2.66
N TYR A 125 15.59 3.18 -1.64
CA TYR A 125 14.88 1.91 -1.48
C TYR A 125 13.42 1.97 -1.95
N ALA A 126 13.02 2.98 -2.74
CA ALA A 126 11.68 3.03 -3.30
C ALA A 126 11.35 1.74 -4.09
N ALA A 127 10.12 1.25 -3.93
CA ALA A 127 9.54 0.30 -4.87
C ALA A 127 9.33 1.00 -6.23
N GLU A 128 9.60 0.28 -7.32
CA GLU A 128 9.26 0.74 -8.68
C GLU A 128 7.77 1.11 -8.78
N PRO A 129 7.39 2.07 -9.63
CA PRO A 129 6.08 2.67 -9.57
C PRO A 129 4.97 1.66 -9.85
N GLU A 130 4.04 1.54 -8.91
CA GLU A 130 2.79 0.81 -9.13
C GLU A 130 1.88 1.63 -10.06
N VAL A 131 2.19 1.57 -11.35
CA VAL A 131 1.44 2.19 -12.45
C VAL A 131 0.08 1.50 -12.56
N GLY A 132 -0.89 1.93 -11.74
CA GLY A 132 -2.21 1.32 -11.75
C GLY A 132 -3.32 1.93 -10.90
N ASN A 133 -3.05 2.77 -9.89
CA ASN A 133 -4.13 3.15 -8.95
C ASN A 133 -4.17 4.60 -8.43
N ALA A 134 -3.51 5.55 -9.10
CA ALA A 134 -3.63 6.98 -8.76
C ALA A 134 -4.89 7.67 -9.33
N SER A 135 -5.68 6.99 -10.17
CA SER A 135 -6.71 7.62 -11.00
C SER A 135 -8.17 7.20 -10.71
N ASN A 136 -8.42 6.27 -9.78
CA ASN A 136 -9.77 5.76 -9.49
C ASN A 136 -10.42 6.29 -8.19
N VAL A 137 -10.04 7.50 -7.75
CA VAL A 137 -10.95 8.32 -6.92
C VAL A 137 -11.91 9.06 -7.87
N ALA A 138 -12.78 8.29 -8.52
CA ALA A 138 -13.85 8.82 -9.34
C ALA A 138 -14.82 9.62 -8.45
N GLN A 139 -14.92 10.91 -8.70
CA GLN A 139 -15.75 11.84 -7.95
C GLN A 139 -17.24 11.50 -8.16
N SER A 140 -17.85 10.80 -7.20
CA SER A 140 -19.31 10.62 -7.19
C SER A 140 -20.01 11.93 -6.80
N ARG A 141 -20.13 12.83 -7.79
CA ARG A 141 -20.94 14.06 -7.73
C ARG A 141 -21.58 14.35 -9.09
N LYS A 142 -22.78 13.80 -9.29
CA LYS A 142 -23.89 14.33 -10.11
C LYS A 142 -25.11 13.40 -9.86
N GLY A 143 -26.34 13.88 -9.66
CA GLY A 143 -26.83 15.25 -9.72
C GLY A 143 -27.71 15.53 -10.94
N GLY A 144 -28.87 14.87 -11.03
CA GLY A 144 -30.11 15.46 -11.56
C GLY A 144 -30.43 15.36 -13.05
N MET A 145 -31.67 14.90 -13.29
CA MET A 145 -32.65 15.41 -14.26
C MET A 145 -32.70 14.88 -15.72
N GLY A 146 -33.79 14.16 -16.02
CA GLY A 146 -34.71 14.51 -17.13
C GLY A 146 -34.66 13.70 -18.45
N GLY A 147 -35.80 13.12 -18.83
CA GLY A 147 -36.09 12.76 -20.24
C GLY A 147 -36.84 11.43 -20.48
N ALA A 148 -38.18 11.48 -20.57
CA ALA A 148 -38.94 10.56 -21.45
C ALA A 148 -38.83 11.10 -22.90
N ILE A 149 -39.10 10.45 -24.03
CA ILE A 149 -39.94 9.31 -24.48
C ILE A 149 -39.24 8.70 -25.74
N LYS A 150 -39.69 7.68 -26.52
CA LYS A 150 -40.98 6.99 -26.73
C LYS A 150 -40.75 5.58 -27.35
N GLU A 151 -41.79 4.77 -27.45
CA GLU A 151 -41.82 3.56 -28.31
C GLU A 151 -41.92 3.89 -29.82
N ARG A 152 -41.42 2.99 -30.66
CA ARG A 152 -42.00 2.68 -31.98
C ARG A 152 -41.77 1.19 -32.31
N THR A 153 -42.80 0.61 -32.92
CA THR A 153 -43.05 -0.83 -33.13
C THR A 153 -42.80 -1.22 -34.61
N GLU A 154 -42.88 -2.53 -34.92
CA GLU A 154 -43.07 -3.14 -36.27
C GLU A 154 -41.85 -3.16 -37.22
N LEU A 155 -41.62 -4.16 -38.11
CA LEU A 155 -42.20 -5.51 -38.32
C LEU A 155 -41.20 -6.39 -39.12
N ALA A 156 -41.54 -7.68 -39.34
CA ALA A 156 -41.18 -8.52 -40.50
C ALA A 156 -39.70 -9.03 -40.66
N GLU A 157 -39.41 -10.20 -41.25
CA GLU A 157 -40.21 -11.40 -41.61
C GLU A 157 -39.29 -12.56 -42.10
N LYS A 158 -39.70 -13.82 -41.83
CA LYS A 158 -39.29 -15.12 -42.47
C LYS A 158 -37.82 -15.60 -42.46
N GLY A 159 -37.67 -16.89 -42.14
CA GLY A 159 -36.47 -17.72 -42.31
C GLY A 159 -36.78 -19.14 -41.82
N ASP A 160 -37.07 -20.06 -42.75
CA ASP A 160 -37.73 -21.36 -42.50
C ASP A 160 -36.76 -22.56 -42.64
N MET A 161 -37.12 -23.71 -42.04
CA MET A 161 -36.68 -25.09 -42.38
C MET A 161 -35.14 -25.41 -42.37
N THR A 162 -34.61 -26.54 -41.88
CA THR A 162 -35.10 -27.94 -41.76
C THR A 162 -34.35 -28.72 -40.65
N SER A 163 -34.88 -29.90 -40.26
CA SER A 163 -34.23 -30.90 -39.38
C SER A 163 -33.18 -31.80 -40.06
N ARG A 164 -32.43 -32.55 -39.22
CA ARG A 164 -31.54 -33.74 -39.41
C ARG A 164 -30.15 -33.48 -38.81
N GLU A 165 -29.53 -34.38 -38.05
CA GLU A 165 -29.88 -35.72 -37.54
C GLU A 165 -29.26 -35.91 -36.13
#